data_AF-A0A1J3DXS5-F1
#
_entry.id   AF-A0A1J3DXS5-F1
#
_cell.length_a   1.000
_cell.length_b   1.000
_cell.length_c   1.000
_cell.angle_alpha   90.00
_cell.angle_beta   90.00
_cell.angle_gamma   90.00
#
_symmetry.space_group_name_H-M   'P 1'
#
loop_
_entity.id
_entity.type
_entity.pdbx_description
1 polymer ?
#
loop_
_entity_poly.entity_id
_entity_poly.type
_entity_poly.pdbx_seq_one_letter_code
_entity_poly.pdbx_strand_id
1 'polypeptide(L)'
;ASGNKLLKDVGLWLSQSIKDHFNQKKMVMNLKYIDPTYMIRAVPSNASDNVYCTLLAQSAVHGAMAGYTGYVSGLVNGRQTYIPFYRITEKQNHVVITDRMWARLLSSTNQPSFLSPKDVADDKEKPMSALLDDGNCNGTVDVPPVTKEITK
;
A
#
# COMPACT_ATOMS: atom_id res chain seq x y z
N ALA A 1 -13.58 18.76 9.82
CA ALA A 1 -13.15 17.80 8.78
C ALA A 1 -11.62 17.77 8.74
N SER A 2 -10.99 16.61 8.46
CA SER A 2 -9.54 16.36 8.61
C SER A 2 -8.60 17.13 7.65
N GLY A 3 -9.11 17.96 6.74
CA GLY A 3 -8.30 18.69 5.75
C GLY A 3 -7.87 17.87 4.52
N ASN A 4 -8.29 16.62 4.39
CA ASN A 4 -7.95 15.77 3.24
C ASN A 4 -8.60 16.27 1.95
N LYS A 5 -7.83 16.29 0.85
CA LYS A 5 -8.35 16.61 -0.49
C LYS A 5 -9.38 15.56 -0.92
N LEU A 6 -10.61 16.01 -1.19
CA LEU A 6 -11.66 15.15 -1.74
C LEU A 6 -11.36 14.84 -3.21
N LEU A 7 -11.30 13.55 -3.54
CA LEU A 7 -11.14 13.08 -4.91
C LEU A 7 -12.49 13.03 -5.61
N LYS A 8 -12.48 13.23 -6.94
CA LYS A 8 -13.68 13.06 -7.77
C LYS A 8 -14.00 11.58 -7.94
N ASP A 9 -15.28 11.25 -8.09
CA ASP A 9 -15.72 9.88 -8.33
C ASP A 9 -15.36 9.42 -9.75
N VAL A 10 -14.33 8.59 -9.85
CA VAL A 10 -13.85 8.00 -11.11
C VAL A 10 -14.80 6.91 -11.61
N GLY A 11 -15.50 6.21 -10.71
CA GLY A 11 -16.39 5.10 -11.06
C GLY A 11 -17.61 5.57 -11.84
N LEU A 12 -18.25 6.64 -11.35
CA LEU A 12 -19.37 7.26 -12.05
C LEU A 12 -18.92 7.88 -13.38
N TRP A 13 -17.77 8.57 -13.38
CA TRP A 13 -17.19 9.16 -14.58
C TRP A 13 -16.88 8.10 -15.66
N LEU A 14 -16.28 6.98 -15.28
CA LEU A 14 -15.97 5.89 -16.19
C LEU A 14 -17.24 5.25 -16.74
N SER A 15 -18.25 5.03 -15.88
CA SER A 15 -19.53 4.47 -16.28
C SER A 15 -20.23 5.32 -17.34
N GLN A 16 -20.19 6.65 -17.19
CA GLN A 16 -20.74 7.57 -18.17
C GLN A 16 -19.93 7.54 -19.48
N SER A 17 -18.60 7.58 -19.36
CA SER A 17 -17.69 7.56 -20.52
C SER A 17 -17.87 6.31 -21.39
N ILE A 18 -18.08 5.14 -20.76
CA ILE A 18 -18.36 3.90 -21.48
C ILE A 18 -19.72 4.00 -22.19
N LYS A 19 -20.78 4.46 -21.50
CA LYS A 19 -22.10 4.64 -22.14
C LYS A 19 -22.02 5.55 -23.36
N ASP A 20 -21.35 6.68 -23.24
CA ASP A 20 -21.20 7.65 -24.32
C ASP A 20 -20.45 7.05 -25.53
N HIS A 21 -19.40 6.25 -25.27
CA HIS A 21 -18.66 5.58 -26.33
C HIS A 21 -19.52 4.59 -27.14
N PHE A 22 -20.33 3.76 -26.46
CA PHE A 22 -21.18 2.77 -27.13
C PHE A 22 -22.40 3.42 -27.81
N ASN A 23 -22.90 4.54 -27.27
CA ASN A 23 -23.92 5.36 -27.92
C ASN A 23 -23.43 5.93 -29.27
N GLN A 24 -22.19 6.44 -29.33
CA GLN A 24 -21.60 6.92 -30.58
C GLN A 24 -21.48 5.81 -31.65
N LYS A 25 -21.18 4.58 -31.22
CA LYS A 25 -21.12 3.41 -32.10
C LYS A 25 -22.49 2.78 -32.41
N LYS A 26 -23.59 3.36 -31.90
CA LYS A 26 -24.97 2.87 -32.05
C LYS A 26 -25.16 1.41 -31.61
N MET A 27 -24.43 0.99 -30.58
CA MET A 27 -24.56 -0.34 -29.99
C MET A 27 -25.36 -0.27 -28.69
N VAL A 28 -26.34 -1.15 -28.54
CA VAL A 28 -27.12 -1.26 -27.30
C VAL A 28 -26.27 -1.98 -26.25
N MET A 29 -26.09 -1.35 -25.08
CA MET A 29 -25.29 -1.89 -23.98
C MET A 29 -26.04 -1.75 -22.65
N ASN A 30 -26.08 -2.83 -21.85
CA ASN A 30 -26.54 -2.79 -20.47
C ASN A 30 -25.32 -2.69 -19.53
N LEU A 31 -25.17 -1.55 -18.85
CA LEU A 31 -24.09 -1.34 -17.90
C LEU A 31 -24.64 -1.32 -16.46
N LYS A 32 -24.11 -2.19 -15.61
CA LYS A 32 -24.38 -2.18 -14.16
C LYS A 32 -23.16 -1.66 -13.43
N TYR A 33 -23.33 -0.54 -12.74
CA TYR A 33 -22.32 0.01 -11.85
C TYR A 33 -22.55 -0.51 -10.44
N ILE A 34 -21.48 -1.00 -9.80
CA ILE A 34 -21.50 -1.53 -8.44
C ILE A 34 -20.41 -0.79 -7.66
N ASP A 35 -20.81 -0.10 -6.60
CA ASP A 35 -19.89 0.51 -5.63
C ASP A 35 -19.95 -0.25 -4.29
N PRO A 36 -19.02 -1.17 -4.04
CA PRO A 36 -18.98 -1.91 -2.78
C PRO A 36 -18.21 -1.17 -1.68
N THR A 37 -17.84 0.11 -1.84
CA THR A 37 -16.95 0.83 -0.90
C THR A 37 -17.41 0.76 0.56
N TYR A 38 -18.70 0.97 0.82
CA TYR A 38 -19.23 0.84 2.19
C TYR A 38 -19.30 -0.62 2.65
N MET A 39 -19.62 -1.55 1.75
CA MET A 39 -19.69 -2.97 2.08
C MET A 39 -18.34 -3.51 2.52
N ILE A 40 -17.26 -3.17 1.82
CA ILE A 40 -15.90 -3.64 2.16
C ILE A 40 -15.37 -3.01 3.45
N ARG A 41 -15.81 -1.79 3.81
CA ARG A 41 -15.33 -1.08 5.00
C ARG A 41 -16.16 -1.36 6.25
N ALA A 42 -17.40 -1.82 6.09
CA ALA A 42 -18.32 -2.11 7.18
C ALA A 42 -18.47 -3.60 7.49
N VAL A 43 -17.86 -4.48 6.69
CA VAL A 43 -17.85 -5.92 6.93
C VAL A 43 -17.10 -6.22 8.25
N PRO A 44 -17.59 -7.15 9.09
CA PRO A 44 -16.84 -7.59 10.26
C PRO A 44 -15.50 -8.23 9.85
N SER A 45 -14.52 -8.11 10.74
CA SER A 45 -13.19 -8.69 10.57
C SER A 45 -13.23 -10.21 10.45
N ASN A 46 -12.43 -10.75 9.54
CA ASN A 46 -12.23 -12.19 9.43
C ASN A 46 -11.33 -12.71 10.57
N ALA A 47 -11.18 -14.03 10.69
CA ALA A 47 -10.39 -14.65 11.76
C ALA A 47 -8.91 -14.21 11.76
N SER A 48 -8.28 -14.09 10.58
CA SER A 48 -6.89 -13.63 10.47
C SER A 48 -6.72 -12.18 10.89
N ASP A 49 -7.66 -11.30 10.52
CA ASP A 49 -7.65 -9.89 10.88
C ASP A 49 -7.88 -9.73 12.38
N ASN A 50 -8.76 -10.54 12.98
CA ASN A 50 -8.95 -10.56 14.43
C ASN A 50 -7.67 -10.91 15.20
N VAL A 51 -6.97 -11.96 14.77
CA VAL A 51 -5.68 -12.34 15.35
C VAL A 51 -4.66 -11.21 15.16
N TYR A 52 -4.57 -10.65 13.95
CA TYR A 52 -3.63 -9.59 13.66
C TYR A 52 -3.88 -8.31 14.47
N CYS A 53 -5.13 -7.85 14.54
CA CYS A 53 -5.52 -6.70 15.37
C CYS A 53 -5.21 -6.93 16.86
N THR A 54 -5.40 -8.15 17.36
CA THR A 54 -5.06 -8.51 18.74
C THR A 54 -3.55 -8.39 18.98
N LEU A 55 -2.73 -8.91 18.08
CA LEU A 55 -1.26 -8.82 18.17
C LEU A 55 -0.77 -7.38 18.09
N LEU A 56 -1.35 -6.57 17.18
CA LEU A 56 -1.04 -5.15 17.08
C LEU A 56 -1.37 -4.41 18.38
N ALA A 57 -2.55 -4.66 18.96
CA ALA A 57 -3.00 -4.02 20.19
C ALA A 57 -2.09 -4.39 21.38
N GLN A 58 -1.79 -5.68 21.57
CA GLN A 58 -0.88 -6.14 22.63
C GLN A 58 0.51 -5.54 22.49
N SER A 59 1.05 -5.51 21.26
CA SER A 59 2.36 -4.93 21.00
C SER A 59 2.38 -3.41 21.24
N ALA A 60 1.32 -2.69 20.89
CA ALA A 60 1.17 -1.27 21.22
C ALA A 60 1.13 -1.05 22.74
N VAL A 61 0.40 -1.88 23.49
CA VAL A 61 0.36 -1.78 24.96
C VAL A 61 1.73 -2.09 25.57
N HIS A 62 2.39 -3.18 25.13
CA HIS A 62 3.72 -3.54 25.65
C HIS A 62 4.76 -2.47 25.41
N GLY A 63 4.80 -1.85 24.23
CA GLY A 63 5.76 -0.78 23.96
C GLY A 63 5.44 0.50 24.76
N ALA A 64 4.17 0.86 24.91
CA ALA A 64 3.75 1.97 25.77
C ALA A 64 4.15 1.73 27.24
N MET A 65 3.92 0.53 27.77
CA MET A 65 4.31 0.14 29.13
C MET A 65 5.83 0.09 29.34
N ALA A 66 6.61 -0.16 28.28
CA ALA A 66 8.07 -0.07 28.28
C ALA A 66 8.59 1.39 28.23
N GLY A 67 7.68 2.37 28.13
CA GLY A 67 7.96 3.79 28.07
C GLY A 67 8.19 4.33 26.65
N TYR A 68 7.92 3.54 25.60
CA TYR A 68 8.07 4.00 24.22
C TYR A 68 6.90 4.89 23.80
N THR A 69 7.20 5.99 23.12
CA THR A 69 6.22 6.95 22.61
C THR A 69 6.50 7.27 21.14
N GLY A 70 5.55 7.88 20.44
CA GLY A 70 5.78 8.36 19.07
C GLY A 70 6.03 7.26 18.02
N TYR A 71 5.48 6.06 18.22
CA TYR A 71 5.66 4.91 17.33
C TYR A 71 4.33 4.26 16.95
N VAL A 72 4.36 3.45 15.91
CA VAL A 72 3.28 2.53 15.53
C VAL A 72 3.80 1.10 15.58
N SER A 73 2.96 0.17 16.03
CA SER A 73 3.27 -1.26 15.97
C SER A 73 2.80 -1.83 14.63
N GLY A 74 3.63 -2.66 13.99
CA GLY A 74 3.31 -3.25 12.69
C GLY A 74 4.17 -4.47 12.36
N LEU A 75 3.76 -5.23 11.34
CA LEU A 75 4.51 -6.37 10.85
C LEU A 75 5.51 -5.93 9.77
N VAL A 76 6.79 -6.28 9.93
CA VAL A 76 7.84 -6.08 8.92
C VAL A 76 8.50 -7.44 8.69
N ASN A 77 8.45 -7.95 7.46
CA ASN A 77 9.00 -9.26 7.10
C ASN A 77 8.56 -10.39 8.05
N GLY A 78 7.28 -10.39 8.44
CA GLY A 78 6.70 -11.40 9.34
C GLY A 78 7.01 -11.22 10.83
N ARG A 79 7.71 -10.15 11.23
CA ARG A 79 8.06 -9.87 12.63
C ARG A 79 7.37 -8.62 13.14
N GLN A 80 6.90 -8.67 14.38
CA GLN A 80 6.32 -7.50 15.05
C GLN A 80 7.41 -6.47 15.36
N THR A 81 7.24 -5.25 14.87
CA THR A 81 8.24 -4.18 14.96
C THR A 81 7.61 -2.87 15.43
N TYR A 82 8.38 -2.07 16.17
CA TYR A 82 8.02 -0.69 16.51
C TYR A 82 8.63 0.25 15.47
N ILE A 83 7.78 1.04 14.83
CA ILE A 83 8.18 1.94 13.73
C ILE A 83 7.92 3.38 14.16
N PRO A 84 8.95 4.25 14.20
CA PRO A 84 8.77 5.66 14.56
C PRO A 84 7.86 6.42 13.58
N PHE A 85 7.05 7.36 14.07
CA PHE A 85 6.10 8.11 13.23
C PHE A 85 6.74 8.83 12.05
N TYR A 86 7.89 9.49 12.27
CA TYR A 86 8.56 10.27 11.23
C TYR A 86 8.92 9.38 10.01
N ARG A 87 9.30 8.12 10.24
CA ARG A 87 9.59 7.16 9.16
C ARG A 87 8.35 6.71 8.40
N ILE A 88 7.21 6.58 9.06
CA ILE A 88 5.97 6.09 8.45
C ILE A 88 5.41 7.11 7.47
N THR A 89 5.54 8.40 7.79
CA THR A 89 5.02 9.48 6.95
C THR A 89 5.96 9.86 5.81
N GLU A 90 7.22 9.45 5.85
CA GLU A 90 8.23 9.79 4.83
C GLU A 90 7.92 9.20 3.45
N LYS A 91 7.40 7.97 3.38
CA LYS A 91 7.22 7.24 2.12
C LYS A 91 5.87 6.53 2.06
N GLN A 92 5.31 6.46 0.86
CA GLN A 92 4.12 5.67 0.56
C GLN A 92 4.49 4.42 -0.21
N ASN A 93 3.80 3.31 0.08
CA ASN A 93 3.96 2.08 -0.67
C ASN A 93 3.19 2.19 -1.99
N HIS A 94 3.92 2.17 -3.10
CA HIS A 94 3.36 2.11 -4.44
C HIS A 94 3.39 0.68 -4.98
N VAL A 95 2.44 0.36 -5.85
CA VAL A 95 2.46 -0.90 -6.59
C VAL A 95 3.65 -0.89 -7.54
N VAL A 96 4.51 -1.91 -7.43
CA VAL A 96 5.66 -2.09 -8.33
C VAL A 96 5.16 -2.71 -9.64
N ILE A 97 5.18 -1.92 -10.72
CA ILE A 97 4.67 -2.33 -12.05
C ILE A 97 5.60 -3.28 -12.82
N THR A 98 6.78 -3.57 -12.29
CA THR A 98 7.79 -4.44 -12.91
C THR A 98 7.82 -5.84 -12.29
N ASP A 99 7.16 -6.02 -11.14
CA ASP A 99 7.22 -7.27 -10.38
C ASP A 99 6.26 -8.34 -10.93
N ARG A 100 6.53 -9.60 -10.56
CA ARG A 100 5.74 -10.79 -10.90
C ARG A 100 4.26 -10.62 -10.58
N MET A 101 3.91 -9.97 -9.48
CA MET A 101 2.51 -9.75 -9.12
C MET A 101 1.78 -8.89 -10.16
N TRP A 102 2.44 -7.84 -10.66
CA TRP A 102 1.90 -6.99 -11.73
C TRP A 102 1.83 -7.73 -13.06
N ALA A 103 2.87 -8.49 -13.41
CA ALA A 103 2.85 -9.34 -14.61
C ALA A 103 1.68 -10.34 -14.59
N ARG A 104 1.37 -10.91 -13.42
CA ARG A 104 0.20 -11.80 -13.25
C ARG A 104 -1.12 -11.07 -13.48
N LEU A 105 -1.25 -9.83 -12.99
CA LEU A 105 -2.43 -8.99 -13.24
C LEU A 105 -2.62 -8.75 -14.75
N LEU A 106 -1.56 -8.31 -15.45
CA LEU A 106 -1.61 -8.06 -16.89
C LEU A 106 -1.99 -9.31 -17.68
N SER A 107 -1.36 -10.45 -17.36
CA SER A 107 -1.68 -11.73 -18.01
C SER A 107 -3.12 -12.19 -17.78
N SER A 108 -3.71 -11.88 -16.61
CA SER A 108 -5.10 -12.28 -16.31
C SER A 108 -6.14 -11.38 -16.96
N THR A 109 -5.82 -10.11 -17.17
CA THR A 109 -6.75 -9.09 -17.68
C THR A 109 -6.60 -8.82 -19.18
N ASN A 110 -5.51 -9.31 -19.79
CA ASN A 110 -5.11 -9.01 -21.17
C ASN A 110 -5.01 -7.49 -21.46
N GLN A 111 -4.79 -6.67 -20.44
CA GLN A 111 -4.58 -5.23 -20.62
C GLN A 111 -3.19 -4.97 -21.20
N PRO A 112 -3.04 -3.92 -22.04
CA PRO A 112 -1.73 -3.53 -22.54
C PRO A 112 -0.83 -3.05 -21.39
N SER A 113 0.48 -3.20 -21.56
CA SER A 113 1.45 -2.59 -20.64
C SER A 113 1.36 -1.07 -20.75
N PHE A 114 1.38 -0.39 -19.60
CA PHE A 114 1.40 1.07 -19.53
C PHE A 114 2.81 1.66 -19.62
N LEU A 115 3.85 0.82 -19.80
CA LEU A 115 5.23 1.27 -20.00
C LEU A 115 5.38 1.90 -21.38
N SER A 116 5.96 3.10 -21.43
CA SER A 116 6.40 3.67 -22.70
C SER A 116 7.69 2.99 -23.16
N PRO A 117 8.04 3.01 -24.46
CA PRO A 117 9.30 2.43 -24.94
C PRO A 117 10.56 3.00 -24.27
N LYS A 118 10.47 4.20 -23.68
CA LYS A 118 11.56 4.85 -22.93
C LYS A 118 11.76 4.19 -21.55
N ASP A 119 10.66 3.83 -20.88
CA ASP A 119 10.70 3.22 -19.54
C ASP A 119 11.28 1.79 -19.56
N VAL A 120 11.15 1.10 -20.70
CA VAL A 120 11.71 -0.25 -20.90
C VAL A 120 13.23 -0.22 -21.12
N ALA A 121 13.79 0.93 -21.54
CA ALA A 121 15.22 1.08 -21.75
C ALA A 121 15.96 1.33 -20.42
N ASP A 122 15.40 2.16 -19.54
CA ASP A 122 15.99 2.48 -18.23
C ASP A 122 16.05 1.27 -17.28
N ASP A 123 15.12 0.31 -17.38
CA ASP A 123 15.13 -0.90 -16.56
C ASP A 123 16.15 -1.96 -17.01
N LYS A 124 16.60 -1.92 -18.28
CA LYS A 124 17.64 -2.85 -18.77
C LYS A 124 19.05 -2.49 -18.29
N GLU A 125 19.27 -1.27 -17.81
CA GLU A 125 20.57 -0.80 -17.33
C GLU A 125 20.82 -1.10 -15.84
N LYS A 126 19.83 -1.58 -15.08
CA LYS A 126 20.08 -2.10 -13.72
C LYS A 126 20.44 -3.58 -13.77
N PRO A 127 21.71 -3.96 -13.55
CA PRO A 127 22.09 -5.36 -13.51
C PRO A 127 21.38 -6.09 -12.36
N MET A 128 20.84 -7.26 -12.68
CA MET A 128 20.14 -8.21 -11.80
C MET A 128 21.04 -8.89 -10.75
N SER A 129 22.20 -8.30 -10.42
CA SER A 129 23.18 -8.85 -9.48
C SER A 129 23.13 -8.25 -8.06
N ALA A 130 22.26 -7.28 -7.78
CA ALA A 130 22.20 -6.61 -6.48
C ALA A 130 21.23 -7.26 -5.45
N LEU A 131 20.74 -8.48 -5.70
CA LEU A 131 19.86 -9.21 -4.75
C LEU A 131 20.58 -10.27 -3.92
N LEU A 132 21.90 -10.40 -4.04
CA LEU A 132 22.73 -11.24 -3.18
C LEU A 132 24.05 -10.49 -2.87
N ASP A 133 23.99 -9.47 -2.02
CA ASP A 133 25.17 -9.01 -1.29
C ASP A 133 24.79 -8.87 0.19
N ASP A 134 25.13 -9.90 0.96
CA ASP A 134 25.22 -9.87 2.42
C ASP A 134 26.36 -8.91 2.81
N GLY A 135 26.08 -7.61 2.73
CA GLY A 135 27.02 -6.53 2.97
C GLY A 135 26.77 -5.82 4.31
N ASN A 136 27.29 -6.39 5.39
CA ASN A 136 27.79 -5.71 6.60
C ASN A 136 26.98 -4.51 7.16
N CYS A 137 26.08 -4.80 8.11
CA CYS A 137 25.35 -3.81 8.91
C CYS A 137 26.25 -3.15 10.00
N ASN A 138 27.39 -2.57 9.65
CA ASN A 138 28.21 -1.75 10.56
C ASN A 138 28.18 -0.27 10.18
N GLY A 139 26.99 0.22 9.79
CA GLY A 139 26.70 1.64 9.75
C GLY A 139 25.86 2.01 10.97
N THR A 140 26.47 2.64 11.97
CA THR A 140 25.73 3.36 13.01
C THR A 140 25.00 4.52 12.35
N VAL A 141 23.78 4.26 11.89
CA VAL A 141 22.81 5.31 11.67
C VAL A 141 22.35 5.72 13.07
N ASP A 142 22.70 6.93 13.48
CA ASP A 142 22.12 7.57 14.66
C ASP A 142 20.63 7.79 14.41
N VAL A 143 19.87 6.70 14.55
CA VAL A 143 18.42 6.73 14.67
C VAL A 143 18.17 7.32 16.05
N PRO A 144 17.54 8.50 16.17
CA PRO A 144 17.14 9.00 17.48
C PRO A 144 16.29 7.90 18.12
N PRO A 145 16.67 7.41 19.32
CA PRO A 145 15.99 6.29 19.94
C PRO A 145 14.53 6.65 20.13
N VAL A 146 13.65 5.65 20.07
CA VAL A 146 12.27 5.80 20.56
C VAL A 146 12.40 6.24 22.02
N THR A 147 12.12 7.51 22.29
CA THR A 147 12.48 8.14 23.56
C THR A 147 11.62 7.57 24.68
N LYS A 148 12.29 7.11 25.74
CA LYS A 148 11.65 6.83 27.02
C LYS A 148 11.41 8.15 27.73
N GLU A 149 10.30 8.81 27.44
CA GLU A 149 9.89 9.95 28.27
C GLU A 149 9.29 9.42 29.57
N ILE A 150 10.10 9.46 30.63
CA ILE A 150 9.63 9.24 32.00
C ILE A 150 8.89 10.52 32.41
N THR A 151 7.57 10.50 32.32
CA THR A 151 6.74 11.53 32.96
C THR A 151 6.94 11.39 34.47
N LYS A 152 7.60 12.37 35.09
CA LYS A 152 7.69 12.52 36.55
C LYS A 152 6.40 13.11 37.10
#